data_AF-A0AAV7Y8Z5-F1
#
_entry.id   AF-A0AAV7Y8Z5-F1
#
_cell.length_a   1.000
_cell.length_b   1.000
_cell.length_c   1.000
_cell.angle_alpha   90.00
_cell.angle_beta   90.00
_cell.angle_gamma   90.00
#
_symmetry.space_group_name_H-M   'P 1'
#
loop_
_entity.id
_entity.type
_entity.pdbx_description
1 polymer ?
#
loop_
_entity_poly.entity_id
_entity_poly.type
_entity_poly.pdbx_seq_one_letter_code
_entity_poly.pdbx_strand_id
1 'polypeptide(L)'
;MSFQKSTITNNQETEIETKKKRVPVSSASTYKSKGQVYEKDCEIFACVLNQTGINSNNNKFYEIQIIEIGNEFILFTHWGRVGSNGLRRERSYEKADVCIEEFKKKFFQKTANRWNDRANFQCVQRKYNMLEINY
;
A
#
# COMPACT_ATOMS: atom_id res chain seq x y z
N MET A 1 -0.84 -55.89 35.48
CA MET A 1 0.55 -55.37 35.47
C MET A 1 1.08 -55.62 34.06
N SER A 2 1.43 -54.67 33.20
CA SER A 2 1.65 -53.24 33.36
C SER A 2 1.51 -52.55 31.99
N PHE A 3 1.34 -51.24 32.07
CA PHE A 3 1.07 -50.25 31.02
C PHE A 3 2.21 -50.00 30.02
N GLN A 4 1.79 -49.58 28.80
CA GLN A 4 2.35 -48.61 27.83
C GLN A 4 3.88 -48.46 27.64
N LYS A 5 4.28 -48.33 26.36
CA LYS A 5 4.60 -47.01 25.77
C LYS A 5 4.66 -47.04 24.23
N SER A 6 3.83 -46.20 23.64
CA SER A 6 3.78 -45.74 22.26
C SER A 6 4.70 -44.52 22.07
N THR A 7 5.42 -44.43 20.95
CA THR A 7 5.99 -43.22 20.28
C THR A 7 6.84 -43.74 19.10
N ILE A 8 7.03 -43.16 17.90
CA ILE A 8 7.03 -41.80 17.31
C ILE A 8 7.09 -42.09 15.77
N THR A 9 6.18 -41.62 14.92
CA THR A 9 6.14 -40.32 14.22
C THR A 9 6.32 -40.53 12.72
N ASN A 10 5.38 -40.06 11.93
CA ASN A 10 5.68 -39.12 10.85
C ASN A 10 4.38 -38.43 10.45
N ASN A 11 4.20 -37.27 11.08
CA ASN A 11 3.33 -36.22 10.62
C ASN A 11 3.73 -35.89 9.19
N GLN A 12 2.80 -36.03 8.26
CA GLN A 12 2.88 -35.31 7.01
C GLN A 12 2.70 -33.84 7.37
N GLU A 13 3.83 -33.13 7.46
CA GLU A 13 3.85 -31.68 7.43
C GLU A 13 3.20 -31.24 6.12
N THR A 14 1.95 -30.82 6.23
CA THR A 14 1.30 -29.98 5.25
C THR A 14 2.12 -28.69 5.16
N GLU A 15 2.99 -28.60 4.17
CA GLU A 15 3.47 -27.32 3.65
C GLU A 15 2.26 -26.56 3.09
N ILE A 16 1.51 -25.89 3.98
CA ILE A 16 0.65 -24.80 3.57
C ILE A 16 1.61 -23.68 3.20
N GLU A 17 2.03 -23.67 1.93
CA GLU A 17 2.65 -22.52 1.29
C GLU A 17 1.67 -21.36 1.45
N THR A 18 1.87 -20.56 2.50
CA THR A 18 1.06 -19.41 2.82
C THR A 18 1.28 -18.41 1.70
N LYS A 19 0.42 -18.44 0.67
CA LYS A 19 0.37 -17.43 -0.38
C LYS A 19 0.35 -16.06 0.30
N LYS A 20 1.49 -15.38 0.27
CA LYS A 20 1.67 -14.03 0.81
C LYS A 20 0.56 -13.16 0.24
N LYS A 21 -0.36 -12.68 1.07
CA LYS A 21 -1.45 -11.81 0.62
C LYS A 21 -0.82 -10.54 0.05
N ARG A 22 -0.99 -10.33 -1.25
CA ARG A 22 -0.55 -9.10 -1.92
C ARG A 22 -1.46 -7.95 -1.54
N VAL A 23 -0.91 -6.74 -1.57
CA VAL A 23 -1.71 -5.55 -1.32
C VAL A 23 -2.78 -5.41 -2.40
N PRO A 24 -4.07 -5.30 -2.03
CA PRO A 24 -5.14 -5.11 -2.99
C PRO A 24 -5.03 -3.73 -3.64
N VAL A 25 -5.37 -3.70 -4.93
CA VAL A 25 -5.60 -2.44 -5.65
C VAL A 25 -6.80 -1.73 -5.03
N SER A 26 -6.73 -0.41 -4.91
CA SER A 26 -7.80 0.43 -4.37
C SER A 26 -9.13 0.14 -5.05
N SER A 27 -10.18 0.00 -4.24
CA SER A 27 -11.54 -0.26 -4.72
C SER A 27 -12.10 0.87 -5.58
N ALA A 28 -11.54 2.08 -5.44
CA ALA A 28 -11.89 3.26 -6.23
C ALA A 28 -11.20 3.29 -7.61
N SER A 29 -10.21 2.41 -7.87
CA SER A 29 -9.56 2.34 -9.17
C SER A 29 -10.41 1.60 -10.21
N THR A 30 -10.36 2.08 -11.45
CA THR A 30 -10.93 1.39 -12.62
C THR A 30 -10.27 0.02 -12.84
N TYR A 31 -9.07 -0.18 -12.31
CA TYR A 31 -8.23 -1.35 -12.56
C TYR A 31 -8.19 -2.35 -11.40
N LYS A 32 -9.07 -2.20 -10.40
CA LYS A 32 -9.12 -3.05 -9.18
C LYS A 32 -9.16 -4.57 -9.43
N SER A 33 -9.73 -5.00 -10.56
CA SER A 33 -9.85 -6.41 -10.95
C SER A 33 -8.96 -6.79 -12.13
N LYS A 34 -8.17 -5.83 -12.66
CA LYS A 34 -7.39 -6.00 -13.90
C LYS A 34 -5.88 -5.93 -13.65
N GLY A 35 -5.46 -5.32 -12.55
CA GLY A 35 -4.07 -5.14 -12.20
C GLY A 35 -3.75 -5.61 -10.79
N GLN A 36 -2.47 -5.48 -10.45
CA GLN A 36 -1.94 -5.72 -9.11
C GLN A 36 -1.16 -4.49 -8.66
N VAL A 37 -1.00 -4.30 -7.35
CA VAL A 37 -0.10 -3.26 -6.84
C VAL A 37 1.32 -3.64 -7.24
N TYR A 38 2.05 -2.67 -7.76
CA TYR A 38 3.43 -2.86 -8.20
C TYR A 38 4.36 -3.01 -6.99
N GLU A 39 5.18 -4.06 -7.05
CA GLU A 39 6.17 -4.40 -6.04
C GLU A 39 7.54 -4.57 -6.72
N LYS A 40 8.58 -3.96 -6.16
CA LYS A 40 9.97 -4.07 -6.65
C LYS A 40 10.91 -4.19 -5.46
N ASP A 41 11.81 -5.17 -5.47
CA ASP A 41 12.83 -5.36 -4.42
C ASP A 41 12.25 -5.44 -2.98
N CYS A 42 11.14 -6.16 -2.81
CA CYS A 42 10.37 -6.23 -1.56
C CYS A 42 9.76 -4.90 -1.08
N GLU A 43 9.81 -3.84 -1.90
CA GLU A 43 9.09 -2.59 -1.67
C GLU A 43 7.74 -2.59 -2.39
N ILE A 44 6.70 -2.23 -1.64
CA ILE A 44 5.34 -2.11 -2.15
C ILE A 44 5.07 -0.64 -2.44
N PHE A 45 4.72 -0.31 -3.69
CA PHE A 45 4.43 1.07 -4.10
C PHE A 45 2.96 1.43 -3.88
N ALA A 46 2.53 1.35 -2.63
CA ALA A 46 1.21 1.76 -2.18
C ALA A 46 1.30 2.40 -0.79
N CYS A 47 0.58 3.50 -0.58
CA CYS A 47 0.38 4.06 0.75
C CYS A 47 -0.91 4.88 0.83
N VAL A 48 -1.48 4.93 2.03
CA VAL A 48 -2.57 5.85 2.36
C VAL A 48 -2.05 6.86 3.36
N LEU A 49 -2.36 8.12 3.11
CA LEU A 49 -1.96 9.24 3.93
C LEU A 49 -3.21 9.88 4.54
N ASN A 50 -3.08 10.38 5.76
CA ASN A 50 -4.15 11.09 6.45
C ASN A 50 -3.64 12.42 7.00
N GLN A 51 -4.45 13.46 6.85
CA GLN A 51 -4.22 14.75 7.48
C GLN A 51 -5.38 15.01 8.43
N THR A 52 -5.07 15.14 9.73
CA THR A 52 -6.02 15.52 10.77
C THR A 52 -5.65 16.87 11.37
N GLY A 53 -6.65 17.71 11.59
CA GLY A 53 -6.53 18.96 12.34
C GLY A 53 -7.57 19.02 13.44
N ILE A 54 -7.13 18.99 14.70
CA ILE A 54 -7.97 18.94 15.91
C ILE A 54 -9.00 20.10 15.92
N ASN A 55 -8.63 21.27 15.38
CA ASN A 55 -9.42 22.50 15.49
C ASN A 55 -10.27 22.83 14.24
N SER A 56 -10.30 21.98 13.20
CA SER A 56 -10.91 22.41 11.91
C SER A 56 -11.71 21.37 11.14
N ASN A 57 -12.12 20.24 11.75
CA ASN A 57 -12.83 19.17 11.03
C ASN A 57 -12.14 18.86 9.66
N ASN A 58 -10.81 18.87 9.68
CA ASN A 58 -9.97 18.66 8.51
C ASN A 58 -9.48 17.22 8.58
N ASN A 59 -10.37 16.27 8.26
CA ASN A 59 -10.03 14.87 8.11
C ASN A 59 -9.96 14.56 6.61
N LYS A 60 -8.76 14.60 6.05
CA LYS A 60 -8.52 14.42 4.61
C LYS A 60 -7.62 13.22 4.37
N PHE A 61 -8.03 12.35 3.46
CA PHE A 61 -7.20 11.23 3.03
C PHE A 61 -6.53 11.52 1.69
N TYR A 62 -5.42 10.83 1.44
CA TYR A 62 -4.73 10.79 0.16
C TYR A 62 -4.13 9.39 0.00
N GLU A 63 -4.74 8.58 -0.85
CA GLU A 63 -4.24 7.28 -1.28
C GLU A 63 -3.43 7.46 -2.57
N ILE A 64 -2.30 6.76 -2.65
CA ILE A 64 -1.49 6.67 -3.86
C ILE A 64 -0.97 5.25 -4.03
N GLN A 65 -1.11 4.71 -5.23
CA GLN A 65 -0.67 3.36 -5.60
C GLN A 65 -0.09 3.37 -7.01
N ILE A 66 0.89 2.50 -7.26
CA ILE A 66 1.27 2.11 -8.61
C ILE A 66 0.59 0.79 -8.91
N ILE A 67 -0.19 0.73 -9.98
CA ILE A 67 -0.90 -0.46 -10.45
C ILE A 67 -0.19 -0.97 -11.69
N GLU A 68 0.24 -2.22 -11.68
CA GLU A 68 0.85 -2.90 -12.81
C GLU A 68 -0.22 -3.69 -13.58
N ILE A 69 -0.24 -3.52 -14.90
CA ILE A 69 -1.14 -4.22 -15.82
C ILE A 69 -0.35 -4.67 -17.04
N GLY A 70 0.07 -5.93 -17.03
CA GLY A 70 0.96 -6.45 -18.07
C GLY A 70 2.27 -5.65 -18.09
N ASN A 71 2.48 -4.85 -19.14
CA ASN A 71 3.68 -4.03 -19.30
C ASN A 71 3.42 -2.53 -19.05
N GLU A 72 2.24 -2.15 -18.59
CA GLU A 72 1.88 -0.77 -18.27
C GLU A 72 1.85 -0.52 -16.76
N PHE A 73 2.22 0.71 -16.36
CA PHE A 73 2.22 1.14 -14.97
C PHE A 73 1.30 2.34 -14.81
N ILE A 74 0.27 2.21 -13.97
CA ILE A 74 -0.71 3.26 -13.72
C ILE A 74 -0.46 3.85 -12.34
N LEU A 75 -0.17 5.15 -12.30
CA LEU A 75 -0.16 5.91 -11.06
C LEU A 75 -1.60 6.27 -10.70
N PHE A 76 -2.12 5.60 -9.67
CA PHE A 76 -3.41 5.88 -9.08
C PHE A 76 -3.26 6.84 -7.90
N THR A 77 -4.10 7.87 -7.87
CA THR A 77 -4.22 8.80 -6.75
C THR A 77 -5.68 9.03 -6.42
N HIS A 78 -6.03 8.96 -5.14
CA HIS A 78 -7.41 9.16 -4.66
C HIS A 78 -7.39 9.99 -3.39
N TRP A 79 -8.15 11.08 -3.36
CA TRP A 79 -8.11 12.03 -2.24
C TRP A 79 -9.46 12.65 -1.99
N GLY A 80 -9.70 13.02 -0.73
CA GLY A 80 -10.97 13.62 -0.35
C GLY A 80 -11.07 13.84 1.14
N ARG A 81 -12.28 14.18 1.58
CA ARG A 81 -12.63 14.14 3.01
C ARG A 81 -12.87 12.68 3.40
N VAL A 82 -12.41 12.25 4.57
CA VAL A 82 -12.70 10.91 5.07
C VAL A 82 -14.22 10.74 5.22
N GLY A 83 -14.75 9.61 4.73
CA GLY A 83 -16.19 9.35 4.65
C GLY A 83 -16.89 9.88 3.40
N SER A 84 -16.16 10.55 2.49
CA SER A 84 -16.68 10.95 1.17
C SER A 84 -16.03 10.14 0.04
N ASN A 85 -16.68 10.08 -1.13
CA ASN A 85 -16.14 9.41 -2.31
C ASN A 85 -14.84 10.05 -2.84
N GLY A 86 -14.59 11.33 -2.54
CA GLY A 86 -13.38 12.03 -2.99
C GLY A 86 -13.28 12.18 -4.51
N LEU A 87 -12.07 12.54 -4.96
CA LEU A 87 -11.66 12.61 -6.35
C LEU A 87 -10.53 11.63 -6.60
N ARG A 88 -10.50 11.04 -7.79
CA ARG A 88 -9.45 10.12 -8.22
C ARG A 88 -8.81 10.56 -9.53
N ARG A 89 -7.57 10.15 -9.74
CA ARG A 89 -6.83 10.32 -10.99
C ARG A 89 -5.97 9.10 -11.24
N GLU A 90 -5.98 8.66 -12.49
CA GLU A 90 -5.19 7.56 -13.02
C GLU A 90 -4.33 8.13 -14.17
N ARG A 91 -3.04 7.80 -14.18
CA ARG A 91 -2.14 8.17 -15.29
C ARG A 91 -1.29 6.97 -15.65
N SER A 92 -1.31 6.59 -16.92
CA SER A 92 -0.50 5.49 -17.44
C SER A 92 0.93 5.96 -17.79
N TYR A 93 1.87 5.05 -17.61
CA TYR A 93 3.29 5.19 -17.89
C TYR A 93 3.80 3.89 -18.52
N GLU A 94 4.66 4.00 -19.53
CA GLU A 94 5.30 2.85 -20.19
C GLU A 94 6.47 2.27 -19.40
N LYS A 95 7.08 3.07 -18.52
CA LYS A 95 8.27 2.69 -17.74
C LYS A 95 7.97 2.79 -16.25
N ALA A 96 8.26 1.71 -15.53
CA ALA A 96 8.13 1.66 -14.08
C ALA A 96 8.90 2.78 -13.39
N ASP A 97 10.15 3.03 -13.79
CA ASP A 97 11.02 4.00 -13.12
C ASP A 97 10.43 5.42 -13.15
N VAL A 98 9.84 5.84 -14.28
CA VAL A 98 9.18 7.15 -14.40
C VAL A 98 7.94 7.24 -13.51
N CYS A 99 7.18 6.15 -13.42
CA CYS A 99 6.01 6.08 -12.54
C CYS A 99 6.42 6.14 -11.05
N ILE A 100 7.50 5.44 -10.69
CA ILE A 100 8.10 5.44 -9.36
C ILE A 100 8.59 6.83 -8.98
N GLU A 101 9.28 7.55 -9.87
CA GLU A 101 9.73 8.92 -9.59
C GLU A 101 8.55 9.86 -9.31
N GLU A 102 7.49 9.80 -10.11
CA GLU A 102 6.29 10.60 -9.91
C GLU A 102 5.57 10.20 -8.61
N PHE A 103 5.51 8.92 -8.27
CA PHE A 103 5.01 8.44 -6.98
C PHE A 103 5.79 9.05 -5.81
N LYS A 104 7.13 8.93 -5.81
CA LYS A 104 8.00 9.46 -4.76
C LYS A 104 7.88 10.97 -4.62
N LYS A 105 7.77 11.67 -5.75
CA LYS A 105 7.54 13.13 -5.80
C LYS A 105 6.19 13.51 -5.19
N LYS A 106 5.10 12.80 -5.50
CA LYS A 106 3.78 13.05 -4.90
C LYS A 106 3.81 12.79 -3.39
N PHE A 107 4.41 11.68 -2.97
CA PHE A 107 4.60 11.37 -1.55
C PHE A 107 5.33 12.52 -0.84
N PHE A 108 6.50 12.91 -1.33
CA PHE A 108 7.30 14.00 -0.74
C PHE A 108 6.54 15.32 -0.69
N GLN A 109 5.79 15.70 -1.74
CA GLN A 109 4.98 16.92 -1.72
C GLN A 109 3.93 16.94 -0.59
N LYS A 110 3.35 15.78 -0.29
CA LYS A 110 2.28 15.62 0.71
C LYS A 110 2.79 15.44 2.13
N THR A 111 3.91 14.76 2.32
CA THR A 111 4.43 14.39 3.64
C THR A 111 5.67 15.19 4.05
N ALA A 112 6.38 15.82 3.10
CA ALA A 112 7.73 16.36 3.26
C ALA A 112 8.79 15.31 3.68
N ASN A 113 8.48 14.03 3.51
CA ASN A 113 9.37 12.90 3.81
C ASN A 113 9.77 12.20 2.51
N ARG A 114 11.00 11.69 2.42
CA ARG A 114 11.45 10.90 1.27
C ARG A 114 10.87 9.49 1.37
N TRP A 115 10.40 8.95 0.25
CA TRP A 115 9.84 7.59 0.22
C TRP A 115 10.82 6.51 0.68
N ASN A 116 12.08 6.63 0.27
CA ASN A 116 13.14 5.68 0.64
C ASN A 116 13.47 5.75 2.14
N ASP A 117 13.09 6.82 2.84
CA ASP A 117 13.34 7.05 4.26
C ASP A 117 12.06 6.98 5.10
N ARG A 118 11.04 6.27 4.57
CA ARG A 118 9.74 6.11 5.24
C ARG A 118 9.81 5.38 6.58
N ALA A 119 10.89 4.65 6.85
CA ALA A 119 11.13 4.03 8.16
C ALA A 119 11.38 5.09 9.26
N ASN A 120 11.95 6.24 8.90
CA ASN A 120 12.19 7.37 9.80
C ASN A 120 11.15 8.48 9.62
N PHE A 121 9.90 8.13 9.30
CA PHE A 121 8.86 9.09 8.97
C PHE A 121 8.65 10.11 10.10
N GLN A 122 8.72 11.40 9.77
CA GLN A 122 8.46 12.49 10.70
C GLN A 122 7.15 13.20 10.37
N CYS A 123 6.28 13.33 11.37
CA CYS A 123 5.07 14.11 11.26
C CYS A 123 5.40 15.61 11.11
N VAL A 124 5.09 16.19 9.96
CA VAL A 124 5.27 17.62 9.71
C VAL A 124 3.95 18.37 9.89
N GLN A 125 3.97 19.50 10.59
CA GLN A 125 2.77 20.31 10.83
C GLN A 125 2.10 20.70 9.50
N ARG A 126 0.76 20.55 9.42
CA ARG A 126 -0.05 20.84 8.22
C ARG A 126 0.29 19.99 6.99
N LYS A 127 1.05 18.91 7.15
CA LYS A 127 1.28 17.88 6.10
C LYS A 127 0.46 16.63 6.41
N TYR A 128 0.50 15.68 5.47
CA TYR A 128 -0.12 14.38 5.65
C TYR A 128 0.81 13.47 6.45
N ASN A 129 0.22 12.66 7.33
CA ASN A 129 0.88 11.55 8.00
C ASN A 129 0.67 10.26 7.18
N MET A 130 1.65 9.36 7.20
CA MET A 130 1.52 8.04 6.59
C MET A 130 0.75 7.11 7.54
N LEU A 131 -0.24 6.40 7.01
CA LEU A 131 -0.94 5.35 7.75
C LEU A 131 -0.31 4.00 7.44
N GLU A 132 -0.04 3.24 8.49
CA GLU A 132 0.31 1.84 8.37
C GLU A 132 -0.97 1.04 8.11
N ILE A 133 -1.08 0.45 6.92
CA ILE A 133 -2.20 -0.43 6.58
C ILE A 133 -1.69 -1.87 6.62
N ASN A 134 -2.28 -2.64 7.52
CA ASN A 134 -2.15 -4.09 7.54
C ASN A 134 -3.16 -4.66 6.55
N TYR A 135 -2.66 -5.29 5.49
CA TYR A 135 -3.47 -5.92 4.43
C TYR A 135 -3.63 -7.42 4.66
#